data_AF-A0A534E599-F1
#
_entry.id   AF-A0A534E599-F1
#
_cell.length_a   1.000
_cell.length_b   1.000
_cell.length_c   1.000
_cell.angle_alpha   90.00
_cell.angle_beta   90.00
_cell.angle_gamma   90.00
#
_symmetry.space_group_name_H-M   'P 1'
#
loop_
_entity.id
_entity.type
_entity.pdbx_description
1 polymer ?
#
loop_
_entity_poly.entity_id
_entity_poly.type
_entity_poly.pdbx_seq_one_letter_code
_entity_poly.pdbx_strand_id
1 'polypeptide(L)'
;MTGTDHPMIMRAMEHRLSWPKMEQILNDLLVALASFDCHDALELLTASVAEYQADTEVRDYVWTRKAVSPHAPATNVADFAAKRRLAEAAKPTQGQNPLS
;
A
#
# COMPACT_ATOMS: atom_id res chain seq x y z
N MET A 1 41.08 10.50 -13.12
CA MET A 1 40.35 9.99 -11.93
C MET A 1 41.15 10.43 -10.72
N THR A 2 40.71 11.45 -9.98
CA THR A 2 41.26 11.75 -8.66
C THR A 2 40.28 11.19 -7.64
N GLY A 3 40.76 10.22 -6.85
CA GLY A 3 40.16 9.94 -5.54
C GLY A 3 40.13 11.24 -4.75
N THR A 4 39.21 11.35 -3.79
CA THR A 4 38.97 12.55 -2.96
C THR A 4 40.23 13.38 -2.76
N ASP A 5 40.15 14.71 -2.89
CA ASP A 5 41.31 15.63 -2.92
C ASP A 5 42.30 15.51 -1.74
N HIS A 6 41.93 14.75 -0.70
CA HIS A 6 42.77 14.45 0.44
C HIS A 6 43.63 13.19 0.24
N PRO A 7 44.96 13.27 0.42
CA PRO A 7 45.92 12.20 0.09
C PRO A 7 45.78 10.92 0.94
N MET A 8 45.06 10.99 2.06
CA MET A 8 44.84 9.84 2.95
C MET A 8 43.41 9.27 2.86
N ILE A 9 42.53 9.85 2.04
CA ILE A 9 41.16 9.36 1.91
C ILE A 9 41.07 8.60 0.59
N MET A 10 40.76 7.30 0.68
CA MET A 10 40.46 6.48 -0.49
C MET A 10 38.98 6.66 -0.85
N ARG A 11 38.69 6.78 -2.14
CA ARG A 11 37.30 6.83 -2.62
C ARG A 11 36.73 5.41 -2.63
N ALA A 12 35.55 5.23 -2.04
CA ALA A 12 34.81 3.99 -2.18
C ALA A 12 34.49 3.73 -3.66
N MET A 13 34.74 2.51 -4.11
CA MET A 13 34.36 2.04 -5.44
C MET A 13 33.10 1.19 -5.29
N GLU A 14 31.94 1.85 -5.36
CA GLU A 14 30.66 1.18 -5.29
C GLU A 14 30.23 0.71 -6.69
N HIS A 15 29.52 -0.42 -6.73
CA HIS A 15 28.82 -0.81 -7.93
C HIS A 15 27.69 0.18 -8.22
N ARG A 16 27.54 0.50 -9.50
CA ARG A 16 26.50 1.41 -9.97
C ARG A 16 25.84 0.84 -11.21
N LEU A 17 24.53 0.99 -11.28
CA LEU A 17 23.77 0.75 -12.49
C LEU A 17 24.03 1.87 -13.49
N SER A 18 23.91 1.54 -14.78
CA SER A 18 23.80 2.58 -15.80
C SER A 18 22.49 3.34 -15.62
N TRP A 19 22.46 4.63 -15.97
CA TRP A 19 21.24 5.42 -15.86
C TRP A 19 20.05 4.81 -16.62
N PRO A 20 20.20 4.33 -17.88
CA PRO A 20 19.08 3.71 -18.59
C PRO A 20 18.51 2.48 -17.86
N LYS A 21 19.37 1.67 -17.23
CA LYS A 21 18.93 0.52 -16.46
C LYS A 21 18.20 0.94 -15.19
N MET A 22 18.72 1.95 -14.49
CA MET A 22 18.09 2.51 -13.28
C MET A 22 16.69 3.07 -13.59
N GLU A 23 16.58 3.86 -14.66
CA GLU A 23 15.30 4.44 -15.10
C GLU A 23 14.27 3.36 -15.42
N GLN A 24 14.66 2.29 -16.12
CA GLN A 24 13.79 1.17 -16.39
C GLN A 24 13.28 0.52 -15.09
N ILE A 25 14.19 0.20 -14.15
CA ILE A 25 13.82 -0.40 -12.86
C ILE A 25 12.85 0.48 -12.08
N LEU A 26 13.05 1.80 -12.08
CA LEU A 26 12.16 2.74 -11.40
C LEU A 26 10.76 2.76 -12.03
N ASN A 27 10.68 2.72 -13.36
CA ASN A 27 9.40 2.66 -14.07
C ASN A 27 8.65 1.35 -13.74
N ASP A 28 9.34 0.21 -13.78
CA ASP A 28 8.75 -1.10 -13.46
C ASP A 28 8.28 -1.14 -11.99
N LEU A 29 9.08 -0.55 -11.07
CA LEU A 29 8.72 -0.46 -9.66
C LEU A 29 7.48 0.41 -9.43
N LEU A 30 7.35 1.53 -10.14
CA LEU A 30 6.16 2.38 -10.06
C LEU A 30 4.90 1.62 -10.51
N VAL A 31 5.00 0.78 -11.54
CA VAL A 31 3.88 -0.07 -11.99
C VAL A 31 3.49 -1.07 -10.91
N ALA A 32 4.45 -1.82 -10.37
CA ALA A 32 4.21 -2.81 -9.32
C ALA A 32 3.59 -2.19 -8.06
N LEU A 33 4.08 -1.02 -7.63
CA LEU A 33 3.53 -0.31 -6.48
C LEU A 33 2.11 0.22 -6.74
N ALA A 34 1.81 0.68 -7.95
CA ALA A 34 0.47 1.14 -8.32
C ALA A 34 -0.57 0.00 -8.33
N SER A 35 -0.14 -1.24 -8.64
CA SER A 35 -0.98 -2.43 -8.58
C SER A 35 -0.98 -3.13 -7.22
N PHE A 36 -0.24 -2.62 -6.23
CA PHE A 36 0.01 -3.29 -4.95
C PHE A 36 0.63 -4.68 -5.12
N ASP A 37 1.39 -4.90 -6.19
CA ASP A 37 2.14 -6.14 -6.40
C ASP A 37 3.45 -6.09 -5.60
N CYS A 38 3.34 -6.38 -4.30
CA CYS A 38 4.48 -6.39 -3.41
C CYS A 38 5.50 -7.47 -3.78
N HIS A 39 5.10 -8.54 -4.46
CA HIS A 39 6.01 -9.59 -4.88
C HIS A 39 6.93 -9.10 -5.99
N ASP A 40 6.35 -8.55 -7.07
CA ASP A 40 7.13 -7.97 -8.18
C ASP A 40 8.01 -6.82 -7.71
N ALA A 41 7.51 -5.97 -6.82
CA ALA A 41 8.31 -4.88 -6.25
C ALA A 41 9.56 -5.39 -5.51
N LEU A 42 9.46 -6.50 -4.77
CA LEU A 42 10.59 -7.09 -4.06
C LEU A 42 11.56 -7.78 -5.01
N GLU A 43 11.05 -8.51 -6.01
CA GLU A 43 11.92 -9.13 -7.02
C GLU A 43 12.75 -8.07 -7.76
N LEU A 44 12.14 -6.94 -8.14
CA LEU A 44 12.83 -5.82 -8.75
C LEU A 44 13.92 -5.25 -7.84
N LEU A 45 13.65 -5.08 -6.55
CA LEU A 45 14.63 -4.57 -5.57
C LEU A 45 15.79 -5.56 -5.37
N THR A 46 15.50 -6.84 -5.18
CA THR A 46 16.51 -7.90 -4.99
C THR A 46 17.37 -8.10 -6.23
N ALA A 47 16.80 -8.02 -7.43
CA ALA A 47 17.56 -8.12 -8.67
C ALA A 47 18.45 -6.89 -8.93
N SER A 48 18.07 -5.71 -8.42
CA SER A 48 18.72 -4.45 -8.75
C SER A 48 19.75 -3.98 -7.73
N VAL A 49 19.61 -4.39 -6.47
CA VAL A 49 20.49 -3.99 -5.37
C VAL A 49 21.19 -5.23 -4.84
N ALA A 50 22.46 -5.42 -5.21
CA ALA A 50 23.22 -6.64 -4.93
C ALA A 50 23.27 -7.03 -3.44
N GLU A 51 23.21 -6.05 -2.55
CA GLU A 51 23.30 -6.23 -1.10
C GLU A 51 21.92 -6.35 -0.42
N TYR A 52 20.84 -6.15 -1.19
CA TYR A 52 19.49 -6.23 -0.67
C TYR A 52 19.01 -7.69 -0.60
N GLN A 53 18.78 -8.17 0.63
CA GLN A 53 18.07 -9.41 0.90
C GLN A 53 16.67 -9.07 1.40
N ALA A 54 15.65 -9.49 0.65
CA ALA A 54 14.29 -9.47 1.13
C ALA A 54 14.15 -10.48 2.27
N ASP A 55 13.40 -10.12 3.32
CA ASP A 55 13.01 -11.09 4.34
C ASP A 55 12.05 -12.12 3.72
N THR A 56 12.14 -13.37 4.17
CA THR A 56 11.63 -14.58 3.49
C THR A 56 10.10 -14.61 3.38
N GLU A 57 9.38 -13.72 4.06
CA GLU A 57 7.93 -13.74 4.07
C GLU A 57 7.29 -12.34 4.03
N VAL A 58 7.12 -11.81 2.82
CA VAL A 58 6.22 -10.67 2.65
C VAL A 58 4.78 -11.15 2.62
N ARG A 59 4.07 -10.86 3.72
CA ARG A 59 2.63 -11.09 3.85
C ARG A 59 1.87 -9.80 3.62
N ASP A 60 1.32 -9.62 2.42
CA ASP A 60 0.29 -8.62 2.22
C ASP A 60 -1.07 -9.16 2.69
N TYR A 61 -1.37 -8.94 3.97
CA TYR A 61 -2.66 -9.33 4.58
C TYR A 61 -3.87 -8.60 3.98
N VAL A 62 -3.68 -7.47 3.31
CA VAL A 62 -4.75 -6.67 2.69
C VAL A 62 -5.09 -7.21 1.30
N TRP A 63 -4.08 -7.53 0.50
CA TRP A 63 -4.26 -8.08 -0.85
C TRP A 63 -4.67 -9.55 -0.84
N THR A 64 -4.06 -10.38 0.01
CA THR A 64 -4.41 -11.81 0.13
C THR A 64 -5.90 -12.00 0.47
N ARG A 65 -6.52 -11.05 1.19
CA ARG A 65 -7.96 -11.05 1.47
C ARG A 65 -8.84 -10.73 0.26
N LYS A 66 -8.38 -9.92 -0.70
CA LYS A 66 -9.14 -9.58 -1.91
C LYS A 66 -9.19 -10.72 -2.91
N ALA A 67 -8.10 -11.50 -3.03
CA ALA A 67 -8.07 -12.68 -3.89
C ALA A 67 -8.90 -13.86 -3.36
N VAL A 68 -9.12 -13.93 -2.04
CA VAL A 68 -9.81 -15.07 -1.37
C VAL A 68 -11.28 -14.77 -1.02
N SER A 69 -11.87 -13.64 -1.45
CA SER A 69 -13.30 -13.42 -1.21
C SER A 69 -14.02 -12.67 -2.34
N PRO A 70 -14.60 -13.40 -3.30
CA PRO A 70 -15.87 -12.98 -3.85
C PRO A 70 -16.93 -13.27 -2.78
N HIS A 71 -17.29 -12.24 -2.01
CA HIS A 71 -18.52 -12.19 -1.22
C HIS A 71 -18.61 -13.10 0.02
N ALA A 72 -17.96 -12.73 1.12
CA ALA A 72 -18.51 -13.01 2.45
C ALA A 72 -19.28 -11.77 2.90
N PRO A 73 -20.61 -11.84 3.16
CA PRO A 73 -21.30 -10.71 3.76
C PRO A 73 -20.61 -10.42 5.10
N ALA A 74 -20.25 -9.15 5.31
CA ALA A 74 -19.63 -8.70 6.54
C ALA A 74 -20.68 -8.71 7.67
N THR A 75 -21.02 -9.91 8.17
CA THR A 75 -22.02 -10.15 9.22
C THR A 75 -21.69 -9.38 10.52
N ASN A 76 -20.43 -8.96 10.68
CA ASN A 76 -19.93 -8.26 11.86
C ASN A 76 -19.83 -6.72 11.68
N VAL A 77 -20.15 -6.18 10.49
CA VAL A 77 -20.19 -4.72 10.28
C VAL A 77 -21.63 -4.28 10.46
N ALA A 78 -21.90 -3.61 11.58
CA ALA A 78 -23.21 -3.01 11.81
C ALA A 78 -23.45 -1.90 10.76
N ASP A 79 -24.48 -2.07 9.92
CA ASP A 79 -24.93 -1.01 9.03
C ASP A 79 -25.64 0.09 9.85
N PHE A 80 -24.87 1.13 10.19
CA PHE A 80 -25.37 2.28 10.93
C PHE A 80 -26.35 3.13 10.10
N ALA A 81 -26.34 3.05 8.77
CA ALA A 81 -27.32 3.75 7.93
C ALA A 81 -28.70 3.09 8.01
N ALA A 82 -28.76 1.75 8.10
CA ALA A 82 -30.01 1.02 8.34
C ALA A 82 -30.59 1.34 9.73
N LYS A 83 -29.75 1.39 10.76
CA LYS A 83 -30.18 1.73 12.13
C LYS A 83 -30.74 3.15 12.26
N ARG A 84 -30.19 4.11 11.50
CA ARG A 84 -30.65 5.51 11.53
C ARG A 84 -32.06 5.69 10.97
N ARG A 85 -32.40 4.99 9.87
CA ARG A 85 -33.74 5.03 9.26
C ARG A 85 -34.82 4.43 10.15
N LEU A 86 -34.51 3.34 10.86
CA LEU A 86 -35.42 2.73 11.83
C LEU A 86 -35.66 3.65 13.04
N ALA A 87 -34.63 4.37 13.50
CA ALA A 87 -34.76 5.36 14.57
C ALA A 87 -35.57 6.60 14.16
N GLU A 88 -35.44 7.04 12.89
CA GLU A 88 -36.24 8.14 12.34
C GLU A 88 -37.71 7.73 12.15
N ALA A 89 -37.98 6.49 11.76
CA ALA A 89 -39.35 5.95 11.61
C ALA A 89 -40.05 5.66 12.96
N ALA A 90 -39.28 5.41 14.03
CA ALA A 90 -39.81 5.12 15.37
C ALA A 90 -40.11 6.38 16.20
N LYS A 91 -39.87 7.59 15.68
CA LYS A 91 -40.15 8.83 16.41
C LYS A 91 -41.66 9.16 16.32
N PRO A 92 -42.42 9.15 17.43
CA PRO A 92 -43.83 9.50 17.39
C PRO A 92 -44.00 10.97 16.97
N THR A 93 -44.91 11.20 16.03
CA THR A 93 -45.34 12.54 15.62
C THR A 93 -46.08 13.19 16.79
N GLN A 94 -45.38 14.01 17.58
CA GLN A 94 -46.02 14.87 18.57
C GLN A 94 -46.67 16.04 17.83
N GLY A 95 -47.87 15.80 17.31
CA GLY A 95 -48.72 16.77 16.66
C GLY A 95 -49.46 17.64 17.66
N GLN A 96 -49.25 18.96 17.51
CA GLN A 96 -50.25 20.02 17.55
C GLN A 96 -51.13 20.17 18.81
N ASN A 97 -50.76 21.16 19.64
CA ASN A 97 -51.64 21.75 20.65
C ASN A 97 -52.67 22.68 19.98
N PRO A 98 -53.99 22.56 20.24
CA PRO A 98 -54.95 23.57 19.82
C PRO A 98 -54.92 24.78 20.75
N LEU A 99 -54.95 25.97 20.15
CA LEU A 99 -55.12 27.27 20.80
C LEU A 99 -56.55 27.40 21.36
N SER A 100 -56.67 27.82 22.61
CA SER A 100 -57.83 28.53 23.19
C SER A 100 -57.29 29.70 24.01
#